data_AF-A0AAJ1TTJ0-F1
#
_entry.id   AF-A0AAJ1TTJ0-F1
#
_cell.length_a   1.000
_cell.length_b   1.000
_cell.length_c   1.000
_cell.angle_alpha   90.00
_cell.angle_beta   90.00
_cell.angle_gamma   90.00
#
_symmetry.space_group_name_H-M   'P 1'
#
loop_
_entity.id
_entity.type
_entity.pdbx_description
1 polymer ?
#
loop_
_entity_poly.entity_id
_entity_poly.type
_entity_poly.pdbx_seq_one_letter_code
_entity_poly.pdbx_strand_id
1 'polypeptide(L)'
;MRGRLLLIAGMLAPTLALAAPKAAPDKGAPPPATAPAATACKPPEPPPASARPVKPALPEKPACLDARGGCPGWEAYSFNDAVKAYNLQAQAFRPIAEAYVQKLNAYVKASGEYAQCEINAMQN
;
A
#
# COMPACT_ATOMS: atom_id res chain seq x y z
N MET A 1 -0.89 31.82 33.25
CA MET A 1 -1.42 32.54 32.06
C MET A 1 -2.55 31.67 31.48
N ARG A 2 -3.80 31.67 31.98
CA ARG A 2 -4.89 32.67 31.85
C ARG A 2 -5.20 33.10 30.42
N GLY A 3 -6.38 32.66 29.93
CA GLY A 3 -7.22 33.36 28.94
C GLY A 3 -7.31 32.65 27.59
N ARG A 4 -8.47 32.53 26.92
CA ARG A 4 -9.81 33.03 27.22
C ARG A 4 -10.79 32.34 26.24
N LEU A 5 -11.83 31.72 26.77
CA LEU A 5 -13.03 31.32 26.04
C LEU A 5 -13.89 32.57 25.77
N LEU A 6 -14.77 32.50 24.75
CA LEU A 6 -16.04 33.24 24.55
C LEU A 6 -16.14 34.29 23.40
N LEU A 7 -16.91 33.88 22.39
CA LEU A 7 -18.24 34.41 21.99
C LEU A 7 -18.37 35.84 21.43
N ILE A 8 -18.71 35.93 20.13
CA ILE A 8 -19.43 37.04 19.47
C ILE A 8 -20.24 36.34 18.34
N ALA A 9 -21.57 36.17 18.32
CA ALA A 9 -22.72 37.06 18.53
C ALA A 9 -22.85 38.18 17.48
N GLY A 10 -23.51 37.90 16.35
CA GLY A 10 -23.98 38.90 15.39
C GLY A 10 -24.91 38.26 14.35
N MET A 11 -26.23 38.38 14.52
CA MET A 11 -27.12 39.32 13.80
C MET A 11 -27.50 38.81 12.39
N LEU A 12 -28.72 38.28 12.20
CA LEU A 12 -30.01 38.99 11.95
C LEU A 12 -30.35 38.93 10.45
N ALA A 13 -31.46 38.24 10.11
CA ALA A 13 -32.50 38.62 9.13
C ALA A 13 -33.32 37.36 8.74
N PRO A 14 -34.52 37.49 8.14
CA PRO A 14 -35.78 37.72 8.83
C PRO A 14 -36.77 36.55 8.64
N THR A 15 -37.64 36.39 9.64
CA THR A 15 -38.83 35.53 9.61
C THR A 15 -39.84 36.06 8.58
N LEU A 16 -40.01 35.32 7.49
CA LEU A 16 -41.20 35.37 6.66
C LEU A 16 -42.22 34.37 7.22
N ALA A 17 -43.23 34.90 7.89
CA ALA A 17 -44.43 34.16 8.23
C ALA A 17 -45.24 33.90 6.96
N LEU A 18 -45.34 32.63 6.53
CA LEU A 18 -46.39 32.17 5.65
C LEU A 18 -47.36 31.31 6.47
N ALA A 19 -48.62 31.73 6.48
CA ALA A 19 -49.73 31.06 7.12
C ALA A 19 -49.93 29.64 6.56
N ALA A 20 -49.98 28.66 7.47
CA ALA A 20 -50.24 27.27 7.14
C ALA A 20 -51.74 27.04 6.81
N PRO A 21 -52.09 26.34 5.72
CA PRO A 21 -53.36 25.67 5.63
C PRO A 21 -53.32 24.44 6.56
N LYS A 22 -54.38 24.28 7.36
CA LYS A 22 -54.56 23.20 8.32
C LYS A 22 -54.85 21.90 7.54
N ALA A 23 -53.81 21.12 7.28
CA ALA A 23 -53.95 19.79 6.69
C ALA A 23 -54.31 18.75 7.78
N ALA A 24 -55.24 17.86 7.44
CA ALA A 24 -55.66 16.72 8.25
C ALA A 24 -54.48 15.77 8.54
N PRO A 25 -54.55 14.94 9.60
CA PRO A 25 -53.48 14.00 9.92
C PRO A 25 -53.44 12.86 8.90
N ASP A 26 -52.60 12.99 7.89
CA ASP A 26 -52.14 11.88 7.08
C ASP A 26 -51.37 10.91 7.98
N LYS A 27 -51.82 9.66 8.03
CA LYS A 27 -51.05 8.55 8.63
C LYS A 27 -49.85 8.30 7.72
N GLY A 28 -48.79 9.08 7.93
CA GLY A 28 -47.56 9.04 7.17
C GLY A 28 -46.96 7.64 7.16
N ALA A 29 -46.70 7.14 5.95
CA ALA A 29 -45.89 5.95 5.71
C ALA A 29 -44.54 6.08 6.44
N PRO A 30 -43.95 4.96 6.91
CA PRO A 30 -42.64 4.99 7.52
C PRO A 30 -41.63 5.64 6.55
N PRO A 31 -40.66 6.43 7.06
CA PRO A 31 -39.62 7.02 6.22
C PRO A 31 -38.93 5.89 5.44
N PRO A 32 -38.52 6.13 4.18
CA PRO A 32 -37.76 5.14 3.44
C PRO A 32 -36.55 4.76 4.30
N ALA A 33 -36.47 3.49 4.67
CA ALA A 33 -35.30 2.97 5.34
C ALA A 33 -34.12 3.24 4.42
N THR A 34 -33.20 4.10 4.85
CA THR A 34 -31.92 4.28 4.20
C THR A 34 -31.22 2.92 4.28
N ALA A 35 -31.32 2.14 3.21
CA ALA A 35 -30.54 0.93 3.08
C ALA A 35 -29.07 1.33 3.28
N PRO A 36 -28.31 0.62 4.14
CA PRO A 36 -26.91 0.94 4.32
C PRO A 36 -26.26 0.92 2.93
N ALA A 37 -25.62 2.04 2.56
CA ALA A 37 -24.85 2.08 1.34
C ALA A 37 -23.84 0.93 1.40
N ALA A 38 -23.97 -0.03 0.50
CA ALA A 38 -23.01 -1.12 0.40
C ALA A 38 -21.61 -0.48 0.29
N THR A 39 -20.79 -0.66 1.32
CA THR A 39 -19.40 -0.25 1.28
C THR A 39 -18.74 -1.05 0.16
N ALA A 40 -18.56 -0.41 -1.00
CA ALA A 40 -17.92 -1.02 -2.13
C ALA A 40 -16.54 -1.55 -1.70
N CYS A 41 -16.31 -2.84 -1.92
CA CYS A 41 -15.04 -3.46 -1.62
C CYS A 41 -13.96 -2.82 -2.48
N LYS A 42 -12.87 -2.35 -1.87
CA LYS A 42 -11.80 -1.67 -2.61
C LYS A 42 -10.75 -2.70 -3.04
N PRO A 43 -10.46 -2.84 -4.35
CA PRO A 43 -9.39 -3.70 -4.80
C PRO A 43 -8.03 -3.18 -4.31
N PRO A 44 -7.12 -4.06 -3.86
CA PRO A 44 -5.76 -3.67 -3.55
C PRO A 44 -4.98 -3.39 -4.83
N GLU A 45 -3.98 -2.50 -4.74
CA GLU A 45 -3.08 -2.17 -5.85
C GLU A 45 -1.79 -3.00 -5.76
N PRO A 46 -1.36 -3.70 -6.82
CA PRO A 46 -0.13 -4.46 -6.81
C PRO A 46 1.11 -3.54 -6.74
N PRO A 47 2.20 -3.98 -6.08
CA PRO A 47 3.47 -3.29 -6.16
C PRO A 47 3.95 -3.17 -7.62
N PRO A 48 4.42 -2.00 -8.06
CA PRO A 48 4.82 -1.82 -9.45
C PRO A 48 6.08 -2.64 -9.77
N ALA A 49 6.17 -3.14 -11.00
CA ALA A 49 7.32 -3.93 -11.46
C ALA A 49 8.65 -3.15 -11.38
N SER A 50 8.60 -1.82 -11.52
CA SER A 50 9.75 -0.93 -11.37
C SER A 50 10.31 -0.88 -9.94
N ALA A 51 9.52 -1.28 -8.93
CA ALA A 51 9.99 -1.39 -7.55
C ALA A 51 10.75 -2.71 -7.27
N ARG A 52 10.81 -3.62 -8.24
CA ARG A 52 11.57 -4.88 -8.10
C ARG A 52 13.06 -4.57 -7.97
N PRO A 53 13.72 -4.99 -6.88
CA PRO A 53 15.15 -4.81 -6.72
C PRO A 53 15.95 -5.57 -7.79
N VAL A 54 17.01 -4.96 -8.30
CA VAL A 54 17.90 -5.57 -9.29
C VAL A 54 19.02 -6.33 -8.58
N LYS A 55 19.15 -7.62 -8.90
CA LYS A 55 20.20 -8.47 -8.32
C LYS A 55 21.58 -8.01 -8.81
N PRO A 56 22.60 -7.92 -7.94
CA PRO A 56 23.97 -7.68 -8.35
C PRO A 56 24.45 -8.70 -9.40
N ALA A 57 25.21 -8.24 -10.39
CA ALA A 57 25.79 -9.11 -11.41
C ALA A 57 26.92 -9.94 -10.80
N LEU A 58 26.95 -11.24 -11.11
CA LEU A 58 28.04 -12.10 -10.66
C LEU A 58 29.33 -11.74 -11.42
N PRO A 59 30.50 -11.77 -10.75
CA PRO A 59 31.77 -11.61 -11.43
C PRO A 59 32.00 -12.76 -12.41
N GLU A 60 32.55 -12.45 -13.58
CA GLU A 60 32.88 -13.46 -14.58
C GLU A 60 33.99 -14.38 -14.08
N LYS A 61 33.77 -15.69 -14.20
CA LYS A 61 34.75 -16.68 -13.75
C LYS A 61 35.85 -16.80 -14.81
N PRO A 62 37.11 -16.47 -14.49
CA PRO A 62 38.19 -16.63 -15.45
C PRO A 62 38.47 -18.11 -15.75
N ALA A 63 38.74 -18.43 -17.02
CA ALA A 63 38.97 -19.80 -17.49
C ALA A 63 40.18 -20.48 -16.82
N CYS A 64 41.15 -19.69 -16.36
CA CYS A 64 42.33 -20.18 -15.67
C CYS A 64 42.00 -20.90 -14.34
N LEU A 65 40.84 -20.64 -13.73
CA LEU A 65 40.47 -21.26 -12.44
C LEU A 65 40.16 -22.74 -12.58
N ASP A 66 39.73 -23.18 -13.76
CA ASP A 66 39.46 -24.59 -14.05
C ASP A 66 40.66 -25.25 -14.77
N ALA A 67 41.70 -24.49 -15.11
CA ALA A 67 42.85 -25.02 -15.82
C ALA A 67 43.76 -25.84 -14.90
N ARG A 68 44.29 -26.95 -15.41
CA ARG A 68 45.18 -27.87 -14.66
C ARG A 68 46.47 -27.21 -14.14
N GLY A 69 46.88 -26.10 -14.75
CA GLY A 69 48.05 -25.31 -14.35
C GLY A 69 47.75 -24.20 -13.32
N GLY A 70 46.49 -24.02 -12.92
CA GLY A 70 46.04 -22.94 -12.04
C GLY A 70 46.00 -21.56 -12.72
N CYS A 71 45.55 -20.55 -11.98
CA CYS A 71 45.57 -19.17 -12.44
C CYS A 71 46.91 -18.49 -12.17
N PRO A 72 47.38 -17.64 -13.10
CA PRO A 72 48.35 -16.60 -12.78
C PRO A 72 47.91 -15.82 -11.53
N GLY A 73 48.86 -15.49 -10.65
CA GLY A 73 48.56 -14.84 -9.37
C GLY A 73 47.69 -13.60 -9.54
N TRP A 74 47.99 -12.74 -10.51
CA TRP A 74 47.25 -11.50 -10.74
C TRP A 74 45.78 -11.72 -11.16
N GLU A 75 45.46 -12.74 -11.97
CA GLU A 75 44.07 -13.08 -12.35
C GLU A 75 43.30 -13.62 -11.15
N ALA A 76 43.95 -14.50 -10.37
CA ALA A 76 43.35 -15.03 -9.15
C ALA A 76 43.04 -13.91 -8.15
N TYR A 77 43.96 -12.96 -7.93
CA TYR A 77 43.72 -11.83 -7.02
C TYR A 77 42.61 -10.92 -7.53
N SER A 78 42.63 -10.56 -8.82
CA SER A 78 41.61 -9.68 -9.43
C SER A 78 40.20 -10.30 -9.33
N PHE A 79 40.08 -11.61 -9.60
CA PHE A 79 38.81 -12.31 -9.43
C PHE A 79 38.36 -12.36 -7.97
N ASN A 80 39.28 -12.63 -7.03
CA ASN A 80 38.95 -12.62 -5.61
C ASN A 80 38.44 -11.25 -5.13
N ASP A 81 39.00 -10.15 -5.63
CA ASP A 81 38.53 -8.82 -5.28
C ASP A 81 37.17 -8.49 -5.90
N ALA A 82 36.91 -8.93 -7.14
CA ALA A 82 35.59 -8.85 -7.75
C ALA A 82 34.53 -9.66 -6.95
N VAL A 83 34.91 -10.85 -6.46
CA VAL A 83 34.04 -11.68 -5.60
C VAL A 83 33.77 -11.00 -4.26
N LYS A 84 34.77 -10.40 -3.61
CA LYS A 84 34.57 -9.62 -2.37
C LYS A 84 33.62 -8.45 -2.60
N ALA A 85 33.79 -7.70 -3.69
CA ALA A 85 32.90 -6.60 -4.05
C ALA A 85 31.46 -7.08 -4.29
N TYR A 86 31.29 -8.19 -5.02
CA TYR A 86 29.98 -8.82 -5.21
C TYR A 86 29.35 -9.24 -3.88
N ASN A 87 30.10 -9.86 -2.97
CA ASN A 87 29.57 -10.32 -1.68
C ASN A 87 29.06 -9.16 -0.82
N LEU A 88 29.76 -8.01 -0.83
CA LEU A 88 29.30 -6.79 -0.16
C LEU A 88 27.98 -6.28 -0.77
N GLN A 89 27.88 -6.25 -2.09
CA GLN A 89 26.64 -5.85 -2.79
C GLN A 89 25.50 -6.84 -2.51
N ALA A 90 25.78 -8.15 -2.51
CA ALA A 90 24.81 -9.19 -2.21
C ALA A 90 24.30 -9.07 -0.77
N GLN A 91 25.18 -8.75 0.19
CA GLN A 91 24.79 -8.52 1.57
C GLN A 91 23.84 -7.32 1.70
N ALA A 92 24.12 -6.22 1.00
CA ALA A 92 23.25 -5.04 0.98
C ALA A 92 21.92 -5.30 0.24
N PHE A 93 21.93 -6.18 -0.77
CA PHE A 93 20.74 -6.51 -1.56
C PHE A 93 19.69 -7.29 -0.77
N ARG A 94 20.10 -8.20 0.12
CA ARG A 94 19.20 -9.08 0.88
C ARG A 94 18.05 -8.36 1.59
N PRO A 95 18.28 -7.37 2.47
CA PRO A 95 17.18 -6.69 3.16
C PRO A 95 16.25 -5.93 2.20
N ILE A 96 16.78 -5.43 1.07
CA ILE A 96 15.99 -4.74 0.05
C ILE A 96 15.05 -5.71 -0.66
N ALA A 97 15.56 -6.89 -1.02
CA ALA A 97 14.77 -7.96 -1.62
C ALA A 97 13.70 -8.49 -0.64
N GLU A 98 14.06 -8.69 0.63
CA GLU A 98 13.13 -9.11 1.68
C GLU A 98 11.99 -8.10 1.86
N ALA A 99 12.30 -6.80 1.91
CA ALA A 99 11.29 -5.74 1.99
C ALA A 99 10.33 -5.74 0.78
N TYR A 100 10.84 -6.00 -0.43
CA TYR A 100 10.00 -6.13 -1.61
C TYR A 100 9.06 -7.35 -1.53
N VAL A 101 9.57 -8.50 -1.05
CA VAL A 101 8.75 -9.69 -0.81
C VAL A 101 7.66 -9.43 0.24
N GLN A 102 7.97 -8.69 1.30
CA GLN A 102 6.97 -8.32 2.31
C GLN A 102 5.83 -7.48 1.71
N LYS A 103 6.13 -6.53 0.80
CA LYS A 103 5.10 -5.76 0.09
C LYS A 103 4.21 -6.64 -0.80
N LEU A 104 4.80 -7.64 -1.47
CA LEU A 104 4.03 -8.60 -2.26
C LEU A 104 3.11 -9.45 -1.38
N ASN A 105 3.59 -9.93 -0.23
CA ASN A 105 2.77 -10.70 0.70
C ASN A 105 1.62 -9.86 1.27
N ALA A 106 1.85 -8.58 1.56
CA ALA A 106 0.80 -7.66 1.98
C ALA A 106 -0.27 -7.48 0.89
N TYR A 107 0.14 -7.38 -0.37
CA TYR A 107 -0.80 -7.34 -1.50
C TYR A 107 -1.62 -8.62 -1.63
N VAL A 108 -0.99 -9.79 -1.52
CA VAL A 108 -1.68 -11.09 -1.56
C VAL A 108 -2.72 -11.20 -0.44
N LYS A 109 -2.34 -10.80 0.79
CA LYS A 109 -3.26 -10.76 1.93
C LYS A 109 -4.45 -9.83 1.65
N ALA A 110 -4.19 -8.60 1.23
CA ALA A 110 -5.24 -7.63 0.91
C ALA A 110 -6.15 -8.11 -0.23
N SER A 111 -5.62 -8.91 -1.16
CA SER A 111 -6.41 -9.51 -2.25
C SER A 111 -7.38 -10.56 -1.72
N GLY A 112 -6.95 -11.35 -0.73
CA GLY A 112 -7.84 -12.28 -0.03
C GLY A 112 -8.92 -11.56 0.77
N GLU A 113 -8.57 -10.48 1.48
CA GLU A 113 -9.54 -9.65 2.22
C GLU A 113 -10.56 -9.00 1.28
N TYR A 114 -10.11 -8.52 0.12
CA TYR A 114 -10.98 -8.00 -0.93
C TYR A 114 -11.95 -9.07 -1.44
N ALA A 115 -11.46 -10.27 -1.77
CA ALA A 115 -12.31 -11.37 -2.21
C ALA A 115 -13.36 -11.73 -1.13
N GLN A 116 -12.98 -11.76 0.15
CA GLN A 116 -13.91 -12.02 1.24
C GLN A 116 -14.97 -10.91 1.37
N CYS A 117 -14.58 -9.66 1.16
CA CYS A 117 -15.52 -8.53 1.13
C CYS A 117 -16.55 -8.72 0.01
N GLU A 118 -16.11 -9.03 -1.20
CA GLU A 118 -17.00 -9.26 -2.35
C GLU A 118 -17.96 -10.43 -2.10
N ILE A 119 -17.45 -11.54 -1.53
CA ILE A 119 -18.26 -12.70 -1.13
C ILE A 119 -19.36 -12.29 -0.14
N ASN A 120 -19.01 -11.50 0.88
CA ASN A 120 -19.98 -11.03 1.87
C ASN A 120 -20.98 -10.03 1.28
N ALA A 121 -20.55 -9.19 0.32
CA ALA A 121 -21.42 -8.24 -0.36
C ALA A 121 -22.47 -8.92 -1.25
N MET A 122 -22.19 -10.12 -1.76
CA MET A 122 -23.15 -10.92 -2.53
C MET A 122 -24.15 -11.70 -1.65
N GLN A 123 -23.82 -11.92 -0.37
CA GLN A 123 -24.63 -12.72 0.56
C GLN A 123 -25.58 -11.89 1.43
N ASN A 124 -25.40 -10.57 1.45
CA ASN A 124 -26.25 -9.61 2.15
C ASN A 124 -27.19 -8.89 1.18
#